data_AF-A0AAT9GFG4-F1
#
_entry.id   AF-A0AAT9GFG4-F1
#
_cell.length_a   1.000
_cell.length_b   1.000
_cell.length_c   1.000
_cell.angle_alpha   90.00
_cell.angle_beta   90.00
_cell.angle_gamma   90.00
#
_symmetry.space_group_name_H-M   'P 1'
#
loop_
_entity.id
_entity.type
_entity.pdbx_description
1 polymer ?
#
loop_
_entity_poly.entity_id
_entity_poly.type
_entity_poly.pdbx_seq_one_letter_code
_entity_poly.pdbx_strand_id
1 'polypeptide(L)'
;MLTRRIHYYSGVTIALFVTLHLINHTVSLISIEKHIDMMTQLRKIYRNIFAEILLLSAVGVQIYSGLQLYRSKYKTAKGFYEKLQLWSGLYLAIFFVIHLSAMMVGRFILELDTNFYFGAAGLNHFPVNLFFIPYYSLAIFSFFAHLASIHYQKMKSRHKDAGIQSGIILSIGVIMIFLLMYGLTHGFQGISIPDAYGILVGK
;
A
#
# COMPACT_ATOMS: atom_id res chain seq x y z
N MET A 1 -1.61 14.26 -24.08
CA MET A 1 -1.12 12.89 -24.32
C MET A 1 0.03 12.51 -23.37
N LEU A 2 1.02 13.37 -23.17
CA LEU A 2 2.14 13.15 -22.24
C LEU A 2 1.71 12.90 -20.79
N THR A 3 0.84 13.74 -20.22
CA THR A 3 0.34 13.61 -18.84
C THR A 3 -0.33 12.26 -18.55
N ARG A 4 -1.11 11.74 -19.50
CA ARG A 4 -1.73 10.40 -19.40
C ARG A 4 -0.69 9.28 -19.40
N ARG A 5 0.39 9.41 -20.19
CA ARG A 5 1.48 8.41 -20.23
C ARG A 5 2.28 8.45 -18.93
N ILE A 6 2.65 9.62 -18.44
CA ILE A 6 3.39 9.77 -17.18
C ILE A 6 2.57 9.19 -16.02
N HIS A 7 1.27 9.51 -15.93
CA HIS A 7 0.38 8.89 -14.95
C HIS A 7 0.34 7.37 -15.11
N TYR A 8 0.19 6.85 -16.32
CA TYR A 8 0.15 5.40 -16.51
C TYR A 8 1.44 4.69 -16.06
N TYR A 9 2.61 5.16 -16.51
CA TYR A 9 3.88 4.51 -16.18
C TYR A 9 4.26 4.67 -14.70
N SER A 10 4.00 5.82 -14.08
CA SER A 10 4.18 5.97 -12.62
C SER A 10 3.29 5.01 -11.84
N GLY A 11 2.04 4.82 -12.26
CA GLY A 11 1.13 3.83 -11.66
C GLY A 11 1.65 2.41 -11.79
N VAL A 12 2.23 2.03 -12.95
CA VAL A 12 2.86 0.71 -13.14
C VAL A 12 4.09 0.54 -12.24
N THR A 13 4.96 1.55 -12.15
CA THR A 13 6.13 1.53 -11.26
C THR A 13 5.73 1.28 -9.81
N ILE A 14 4.71 2.01 -9.32
CA ILE A 14 4.21 1.85 -7.96
C ILE A 14 3.53 0.50 -7.77
N ALA A 15 2.72 0.03 -8.72
CA ALA A 15 2.07 -1.27 -8.62
C ALA A 15 3.09 -2.41 -8.51
N LEU A 16 4.20 -2.35 -9.26
CA LEU A 16 5.28 -3.33 -9.15
C LEU A 16 5.93 -3.29 -7.76
N PHE A 17 6.27 -2.09 -7.27
CA PHE A 17 6.84 -1.93 -5.93
C PHE A 17 5.89 -2.44 -4.83
N VAL A 18 4.61 -2.04 -4.86
CA VAL A 18 3.60 -2.44 -3.87
C VAL A 18 3.41 -3.95 -3.89
N THR A 19 3.38 -4.59 -5.06
CA THR A 19 3.28 -6.06 -5.13
C THR A 19 4.47 -6.73 -4.44
N LEU A 20 5.70 -6.32 -4.74
CA LEU A 20 6.89 -6.86 -4.05
C LEU A 20 6.88 -6.57 -2.54
N HIS A 21 6.40 -5.38 -2.16
CA HIS A 21 6.26 -4.97 -0.77
C HIS A 21 5.24 -5.82 0.00
N LEU A 22 4.07 -6.09 -0.60
CA LEU A 22 3.06 -6.97 0.00
C LEU A 22 3.54 -8.42 0.08
N ILE A 23 4.21 -8.92 -0.96
CA ILE A 23 4.83 -10.26 -0.91
C ILE A 23 5.83 -10.33 0.26
N ASN A 24 6.72 -9.34 0.40
CA ASN A 24 7.64 -9.29 1.53
C ASN A 24 6.91 -9.36 2.88
N HIS A 25 5.80 -8.63 3.04
CA HIS A 25 4.99 -8.72 4.26
C HIS A 25 4.37 -10.09 4.47
N THR A 26 3.89 -10.77 3.42
CA THR A 26 3.36 -12.14 3.57
C THR A 26 4.42 -13.14 4.05
N VAL A 27 5.72 -12.89 3.83
CA VAL A 27 6.80 -13.74 4.35
C VAL A 27 6.82 -13.75 5.88
N SER A 28 6.25 -12.74 6.55
CA SER A 28 6.14 -12.75 8.01
C SER A 28 5.25 -13.86 8.56
N LEU A 29 4.42 -14.49 7.72
CA LEU A 29 3.67 -15.71 8.07
C LEU A 29 4.60 -16.90 8.33
N ILE A 30 5.81 -16.88 7.76
CA ILE A 30 6.82 -17.92 7.98
C ILE A 30 7.65 -17.58 9.21
N SER A 31 8.30 -16.40 9.19
CA SER A 31 9.01 -15.86 10.36
C SER A 31 9.37 -14.37 10.16
N ILE A 32 9.65 -13.67 11.26
CA ILE A 32 10.10 -12.27 11.22
C ILE A 32 11.48 -12.17 10.57
N GLU A 33 12.38 -13.13 10.83
CA GLU A 33 13.73 -13.13 10.25
C GLU A 33 13.68 -13.23 8.73
N LYS A 34 12.86 -14.14 8.17
CA LYS A 34 12.73 -14.27 6.71
C LYS A 34 12.13 -13.03 6.05
N HIS A 35 11.20 -12.35 6.72
CA HIS A 35 10.70 -11.06 6.27
C HIS A 35 11.82 -10.03 6.20
N ILE A 36 12.64 -9.91 7.26
CA ILE A 36 13.75 -8.96 7.33
C ILE A 36 14.83 -9.29 6.30
N ASP A 37 15.13 -10.58 6.09
CA ASP A 37 16.10 -11.04 5.09
C ASP A 37 15.68 -10.65 3.68
N MET A 38 14.44 -10.99 3.29
CA MET A 38 13.89 -10.60 1.98
C MET A 38 13.84 -9.08 1.83
N MET A 39 13.40 -8.37 2.87
CA MET A 39 13.36 -6.91 2.90
C MET A 39 14.75 -6.34 2.64
N THR A 40 15.78 -6.87 3.29
CA THR A 40 17.16 -6.41 3.14
C THR A 40 17.68 -6.61 1.71
N GLN A 41 17.33 -7.72 1.05
CA GLN A 41 17.67 -7.91 -0.37
C GLN A 41 16.95 -6.91 -1.28
N LEU A 42 15.64 -6.72 -1.08
CA LEU A 42 14.86 -5.77 -1.87
C LEU A 42 15.34 -4.32 -1.67
N ARG A 43 15.76 -3.95 -0.46
CA ARG A 43 16.28 -2.61 -0.12
C ARG A 43 17.52 -2.24 -0.92
N LYS A 44 18.37 -3.19 -1.30
CA LYS A 44 19.51 -2.94 -2.21
C LYS A 44 19.07 -2.34 -3.53
N ILE A 45 17.85 -2.64 -3.96
CA ILE A 45 17.25 -2.13 -5.19
C ILE A 45 16.48 -0.84 -4.87
N TYR A 46 15.44 -0.89 -4.05
CA TYR A 46 14.51 0.25 -3.93
C TYR A 46 15.00 1.39 -3.03
N ARG A 47 16.02 1.17 -2.18
CA ARG A 47 16.71 2.25 -1.44
C ARG A 47 18.01 2.70 -2.13
N ASN A 48 18.28 2.22 -3.35
CA ASN A 48 19.29 2.85 -4.20
C ASN A 48 18.82 4.27 -4.55
N ILE A 49 19.73 5.25 -4.55
CA ILE A 49 19.38 6.67 -4.77
C ILE A 49 18.54 6.91 -6.03
N PHE A 50 18.86 6.26 -7.15
CA PHE A 50 18.13 6.46 -8.41
C PHE A 50 16.75 5.80 -8.36
N ALA A 51 16.66 4.59 -7.81
CA ALA A 51 15.41 3.87 -7.67
C ALA A 51 14.47 4.54 -6.66
N GLU A 52 15.01 5.04 -5.55
CA GLU A 52 14.27 5.74 -4.51
C GLU A 52 13.72 7.07 -5.05
N ILE A 53 14.54 7.87 -5.75
CA ILE A 53 14.08 9.10 -6.41
C ILE A 53 12.99 8.80 -7.44
N LEU A 54 13.17 7.77 -8.28
CA LEU A 54 12.18 7.36 -9.28
C LEU A 54 10.85 6.98 -8.61
N LEU A 55 10.90 6.17 -7.56
CA LEU A 55 9.71 5.70 -6.85
C LEU A 55 8.98 6.84 -6.15
N LEU A 56 9.70 7.70 -5.43
CA LEU A 56 9.12 8.87 -4.75
C LEU A 56 8.53 9.86 -5.76
N SER A 57 9.20 10.09 -6.89
CA SER A 57 8.68 10.93 -7.98
C SER A 57 7.41 10.32 -8.60
N ALA A 58 7.39 9.01 -8.82
CA ALA A 58 6.20 8.31 -9.31
C ALA A 58 5.02 8.49 -8.34
N VAL A 59 5.26 8.38 -7.02
CA VAL A 59 4.22 8.59 -6.00
C VAL A 59 3.73 10.04 -6.01
N GLY A 60 4.63 11.02 -6.06
CA GLY A 60 4.26 12.44 -6.17
C GLY A 60 3.40 12.73 -7.39
N VAL A 61 3.76 12.17 -8.55
CA VAL A 61 2.96 12.25 -9.78
C VAL A 61 1.59 11.60 -9.57
N GLN A 62 1.51 10.41 -8.99
CA GLN A 62 0.24 9.71 -8.76
C GLN A 62 -0.69 10.50 -7.82
N ILE A 63 -0.16 11.04 -6.73
CA ILE A 63 -0.95 11.87 -5.81
C ILE A 63 -1.49 13.08 -6.57
N TYR A 64 -0.63 13.85 -7.23
CA TYR A 64 -1.04 15.08 -7.90
C TYR A 64 -2.05 14.81 -9.03
N SER A 65 -1.70 13.93 -9.96
CA SER A 65 -2.55 13.62 -11.13
C SER A 65 -3.81 12.85 -10.74
N GLY A 66 -3.75 11.97 -9.74
CA GLY A 66 -4.89 11.25 -9.20
C GLY A 66 -5.92 12.17 -8.55
N LEU A 67 -5.49 13.18 -7.79
CA LEU A 67 -6.38 14.19 -7.21
C LEU A 67 -7.06 15.05 -8.27
N GLN A 68 -6.35 15.41 -9.34
CA GLN A 68 -6.95 16.10 -10.49
C GLN A 68 -8.01 15.23 -11.18
N LEU A 69 -7.70 13.95 -11.41
CA LEU A 69 -8.65 13.00 -12.00
C LEU A 69 -9.88 12.81 -11.12
N TYR A 70 -9.72 12.70 -9.81
CA TYR A 70 -10.81 12.66 -8.84
C TYR A 70 -11.73 13.87 -9.00
N ARG A 71 -11.18 15.09 -8.90
CA ARG A 71 -11.96 16.33 -9.02
C ARG A 71 -12.73 16.42 -10.36
N SER A 72 -12.09 16.01 -11.44
CA SER A 72 -12.69 16.07 -12.79
C SER A 72 -13.83 15.06 -13.00
N LYS A 73 -13.81 13.91 -12.31
CA LYS A 73 -14.74 12.79 -12.57
C LYS A 73 -15.74 12.52 -11.45
N TYR A 74 -15.58 13.07 -10.25
CA TYR A 74 -16.40 12.69 -9.11
C TYR A 74 -17.91 12.90 -9.33
N LYS A 75 -18.30 13.98 -10.02
CA LYS A 75 -19.71 14.28 -10.33
C LYS A 75 -20.29 13.41 -11.45
N THR A 76 -19.43 12.89 -12.32
CA THR A 76 -19.86 12.19 -13.54
C THR A 76 -19.76 10.68 -13.42
N ALA A 77 -19.03 10.15 -12.44
CA ALA A 77 -18.90 8.72 -12.19
C ALA A 77 -20.24 8.12 -11.72
N LYS A 78 -20.82 7.25 -12.54
CA LYS A 78 -22.12 6.62 -12.26
C LYS A 78 -21.98 5.14 -11.91
N GLY A 79 -21.04 4.44 -12.54
CA GLY A 79 -20.84 3.00 -12.35
C GLY A 79 -20.16 2.65 -11.03
N PHE A 80 -20.39 1.42 -10.54
CA PHE A 80 -19.75 0.90 -9.32
C PHE A 80 -18.22 1.00 -9.39
N TYR A 81 -17.60 0.39 -10.42
CA TYR A 81 -16.15 0.40 -10.60
C TYR A 81 -15.57 1.79 -10.88
N GLU A 82 -16.35 2.72 -11.46
CA GLU A 82 -15.90 4.10 -11.64
C GLU A 82 -15.79 4.81 -10.30
N LYS A 83 -16.83 4.72 -9.46
CA LYS A 83 -16.82 5.28 -8.11
C LYS A 83 -15.75 4.61 -7.24
N LEU A 84 -15.65 3.28 -7.32
CA LEU A 84 -14.65 2.51 -6.58
C LEU A 84 -13.23 2.95 -6.93
N GLN A 85 -12.91 3.16 -8.21
CA GLN A 85 -11.60 3.68 -8.61
C GLN A 85 -11.33 5.06 -8.01
N LEU A 86 -12.31 5.96 -8.03
CA LEU A 86 -12.14 7.32 -7.53
C LEU A 86 -11.88 7.34 -6.03
N TRP A 87 -12.70 6.65 -5.25
CA TRP A 87 -12.57 6.62 -3.78
C TRP A 87 -11.33 5.87 -3.32
N SER A 88 -11.04 4.71 -3.92
CA SER A 88 -9.79 3.99 -3.63
C SER A 88 -8.55 4.80 -4.01
N GLY A 89 -8.58 5.50 -5.14
CA GLY A 89 -7.48 6.36 -5.58
C GLY A 89 -7.27 7.55 -4.64
N LEU A 90 -8.36 8.17 -4.16
CA LEU A 90 -8.28 9.24 -3.16
C LEU A 90 -7.69 8.73 -1.84
N TYR A 91 -8.15 7.58 -1.37
CA TYR A 91 -7.60 6.97 -0.15
C TYR A 91 -6.11 6.64 -0.31
N LEU A 92 -5.70 6.04 -1.42
CA LEU A 92 -4.29 5.74 -1.69
C LEU A 92 -3.42 7.00 -1.70
N ALA A 93 -3.92 8.12 -2.24
CA ALA A 93 -3.19 9.38 -2.22
C ALA A 93 -2.95 9.86 -0.77
N ILE A 94 -3.98 9.82 0.09
CA ILE A 94 -3.85 10.17 1.51
C ILE A 94 -2.93 9.18 2.23
N PHE A 95 -3.11 7.89 1.98
CA PHE A 95 -2.28 6.82 2.54
C PHE A 95 -0.81 7.04 2.22
N PHE A 96 -0.46 7.31 0.96
CA PHE A 96 0.93 7.53 0.56
C PHE A 96 1.55 8.74 1.25
N VAL A 97 0.81 9.85 1.40
CA VAL A 97 1.31 11.02 2.13
C VAL A 97 1.68 10.64 3.56
N ILE A 98 0.77 10.01 4.30
CA ILE A 98 0.99 9.67 5.71
C ILE A 98 2.06 8.58 5.85
N HIS A 99 1.92 7.49 5.09
CA HIS A 99 2.78 6.31 5.18
C HIS A 99 4.22 6.65 4.83
N LEU A 100 4.46 7.31 3.69
CA LEU A 100 5.81 7.68 3.29
C LEU A 100 6.41 8.72 4.22
N SER A 101 5.62 9.69 4.71
CA SER A 101 6.12 10.64 5.70
C SER A 101 6.59 9.91 6.97
N ALA A 102 5.82 8.95 7.48
CA ALA A 102 6.22 8.15 8.62
C ALA A 102 7.50 7.34 8.35
N MET A 103 7.66 6.75 7.16
CA MET A 103 8.89 6.04 6.79
C MET A 103 10.10 6.99 6.71
N MET A 104 9.92 8.20 6.15
CA MET A 104 11.00 9.18 6.02
C MET A 104 11.39 9.78 7.39
N VAL A 105 10.40 10.10 8.23
CA VAL A 105 10.63 10.57 9.61
C VAL A 105 11.33 9.48 10.42
N GLY A 106 10.85 8.23 10.33
CA GLY A 106 11.48 7.09 10.98
C GLY A 106 12.95 6.94 10.61
N ARG A 107 13.26 7.04 9.31
CA ARG A 107 14.64 6.90 8.80
C ARG A 107 15.55 8.07 9.12
N PHE A 108 15.10 9.30 8.85
CA PHE A 108 15.98 10.48 8.80
C PHE A 108 15.93 11.35 10.06
N ILE A 109 14.87 11.24 10.87
CA ILE A 109 14.70 12.04 12.09
C ILE A 109 14.87 11.17 13.32
N LEU A 110 14.19 10.01 13.35
CA LEU A 110 14.26 9.10 14.49
C LEU A 110 15.43 8.11 14.40
N GLU A 111 16.14 8.09 13.26
CA GLU A 111 17.26 7.20 12.98
C GLU A 111 16.94 5.70 13.21
N LEU A 112 15.67 5.34 13.05
CA LEU A 112 15.19 3.98 13.19
C LEU A 112 15.33 3.21 11.88
N ASP A 113 15.66 1.92 11.99
CA ASP A 113 15.48 1.03 10.86
C ASP A 113 13.98 0.81 10.62
N THR A 114 13.47 1.30 9.49
CA THR A 114 12.06 1.17 9.08
C THR A 114 11.71 -0.26 8.62
N ASN A 115 12.02 -1.24 9.45
CA ASN A 115 11.88 -2.68 9.19
C ASN A 115 10.53 -3.22 9.66
N PHE A 116 10.44 -4.55 9.82
CA PHE A 116 9.26 -5.23 10.34
C PHE A 116 8.71 -4.57 11.62
N TYR A 117 9.57 -4.33 12.62
CA TYR A 117 9.17 -3.82 13.93
C TYR A 117 8.62 -2.39 13.85
N PHE A 118 9.15 -1.56 12.94
CA PHE A 118 8.63 -0.22 12.71
C PHE A 118 7.15 -0.24 12.27
N GLY A 119 6.79 -1.15 11.36
CA GLY A 119 5.40 -1.32 10.93
C GLY A 119 4.54 -2.04 11.95
N ALA A 120 5.10 -3.05 12.63
CA ALA A 120 4.41 -3.87 13.62
C ALA A 120 4.10 -3.11 14.91
N ALA A 121 4.90 -2.11 15.30
CA ALA A 121 4.73 -1.35 16.53
C ALA A 121 3.31 -0.77 16.67
N GLY A 122 2.83 -0.09 15.63
CA GLY A 122 1.49 0.49 15.62
C GLY A 122 0.36 -0.55 15.63
N LEU A 123 0.57 -1.75 15.07
CA LEU A 123 -0.43 -2.82 15.02
C LEU A 123 -0.55 -3.61 16.33
N ASN A 124 0.55 -3.71 17.09
CA ASN A 124 0.66 -4.58 18.25
C ASN A 124 0.58 -3.84 19.58
N HIS A 125 0.27 -2.54 19.57
CA HIS A 125 0.15 -1.74 20.79
C HIS A 125 -1.21 -1.05 20.90
N PHE A 126 -1.95 -1.34 21.98
CA PHE A 126 -3.19 -0.62 22.29
C PHE A 126 -2.87 0.71 23.01
N PRO A 127 -3.56 1.83 22.71
CA PRO A 127 -4.69 1.97 21.79
C PRO A 127 -4.31 2.30 20.34
N VAL A 128 -3.01 2.39 20.04
CA VAL A 128 -2.47 2.82 18.73
C VAL A 128 -2.97 1.92 17.58
N ASN A 129 -3.16 0.64 17.84
CA ASN A 129 -3.70 -0.35 16.91
C ASN A 129 -5.11 -0.03 16.39
N LEU A 130 -5.95 0.69 17.16
CA LEU A 130 -7.27 1.13 16.73
C LEU A 130 -7.22 2.07 15.51
N PHE A 131 -6.10 2.77 15.33
CA PHE A 131 -5.84 3.57 14.13
C PHE A 131 -5.20 2.73 13.02
N PHE A 132 -4.13 1.99 13.33
CA PHE A 132 -3.31 1.33 12.30
C PHE A 132 -3.99 0.12 11.64
N ILE A 133 -4.83 -0.64 12.36
CA ILE A 133 -5.57 -1.76 11.78
C ILE A 133 -6.49 -1.29 10.64
N PRO A 134 -7.43 -0.36 10.85
CA PRO A 134 -8.28 0.12 9.76
C PRO A 134 -7.48 0.89 8.70
N TYR A 135 -6.46 1.65 9.10
CA TYR A 135 -5.60 2.40 8.18
C TYR A 135 -4.88 1.51 7.17
N TYR A 136 -4.20 0.45 7.63
CA TYR A 136 -3.50 -0.48 6.75
C TYR A 136 -4.46 -1.38 5.97
N SER A 137 -5.54 -1.86 6.61
CA SER A 137 -6.55 -2.70 5.95
C SER A 137 -7.21 -1.96 4.78
N LEU A 138 -7.59 -0.70 4.98
CA LEU A 138 -8.20 0.11 3.93
C LEU A 138 -7.19 0.46 2.82
N ALA A 139 -5.89 0.52 3.12
CA ALA A 139 -4.84 0.72 2.11
C ALA A 139 -4.71 -0.48 1.17
N ILE A 140 -4.63 -1.68 1.75
CA ILE A 140 -4.59 -2.93 0.99
C ILE A 140 -5.86 -3.06 0.16
N PHE A 141 -7.04 -2.89 0.78
CA PHE A 141 -8.32 -2.93 0.06
C PHE A 141 -8.33 -1.93 -1.09
N SER A 142 -7.95 -0.67 -0.84
CA SER A 142 -7.95 0.37 -1.86
C SER A 142 -7.01 0.07 -3.00
N PHE A 143 -5.83 -0.51 -2.75
CA PHE A 143 -4.91 -0.92 -3.80
C PHE A 143 -5.56 -1.94 -4.75
N PHE A 144 -6.10 -3.03 -4.22
CA PHE A 144 -6.76 -4.05 -5.03
C PHE A 144 -8.06 -3.55 -5.68
N ALA A 145 -8.83 -2.71 -4.99
CA ALA A 145 -10.02 -2.08 -5.54
C ALA A 145 -9.72 -1.14 -6.70
N HIS A 146 -8.61 -0.39 -6.61
CA HIS A 146 -8.16 0.47 -7.69
C HIS A 146 -7.73 -0.36 -8.92
N LEU A 147 -6.97 -1.43 -8.70
CA LEU A 147 -6.56 -2.36 -9.76
C LEU A 147 -7.76 -3.07 -10.42
N ALA A 148 -8.70 -3.60 -9.62
CA ALA A 148 -9.92 -4.23 -10.10
C ALA A 148 -10.73 -3.27 -10.98
N SER A 149 -10.83 -2.00 -10.56
CA SER A 149 -11.56 -0.99 -11.31
C SER A 149 -10.89 -0.60 -12.63
N ILE A 150 -9.55 -0.55 -12.66
CA ILE A 150 -8.78 -0.36 -13.90
C ILE A 150 -8.98 -1.55 -14.84
N HIS A 151 -8.90 -2.78 -14.30
CA HIS A 151 -9.10 -4.01 -15.05
C HIS A 151 -10.49 -4.06 -15.68
N TYR A 152 -11.54 -3.85 -14.88
CA TYR A 152 -12.92 -3.80 -15.35
C TYR A 152 -13.08 -2.82 -16.51
N GLN A 153 -12.62 -1.59 -16.35
CA GLN A 153 -12.79 -0.55 -17.37
C GLN A 153 -12.05 -0.86 -18.68
N LYS A 154 -10.89 -1.53 -18.61
CA LYS A 154 -10.13 -1.94 -19.79
C LYS A 154 -10.72 -3.17 -20.49
N MET A 155 -11.38 -4.05 -19.73
CA MET A 155 -11.80 -5.36 -20.23
C MET A 155 -13.29 -5.47 -20.52
N LYS A 156 -14.15 -4.61 -19.96
CA LYS A 156 -15.62 -4.70 -20.10
C LYS A 156 -16.12 -4.71 -21.54
N SER A 157 -15.40 -4.11 -22.48
CA SER A 157 -15.75 -4.10 -23.92
C SER A 157 -15.11 -5.24 -24.71
N ARG A 158 -14.17 -5.99 -24.11
CA ARG A 158 -13.38 -7.05 -24.76
C ARG A 158 -13.78 -8.45 -24.31
N HIS A 159 -14.17 -8.59 -23.04
CA HIS A 159 -14.54 -9.88 -22.45
C HIS A 159 -15.77 -9.72 -21.54
N LYS A 160 -16.71 -10.66 -21.65
CA LYS A 160 -17.94 -10.68 -20.85
C LYS A 160 -17.63 -10.91 -19.35
N ASP A 161 -16.53 -11.61 -19.06
CA ASP A 161 -16.13 -11.98 -17.70
C ASP A 161 -15.37 -10.89 -16.96
N ALA A 162 -15.26 -9.68 -17.52
CA ALA A 162 -14.52 -8.57 -16.88
C ALA A 162 -15.02 -8.29 -15.45
N GLY A 163 -16.32 -8.46 -15.20
CA GLY A 163 -16.91 -8.35 -13.86
C GLY A 163 -16.38 -9.42 -12.89
N ILE A 164 -16.37 -10.69 -13.32
CA ILE A 164 -15.88 -11.83 -12.51
C ILE A 164 -14.39 -11.66 -12.22
N GLN A 165 -13.59 -11.35 -13.23
CA GLN A 165 -12.14 -11.13 -13.09
C GLN A 165 -11.83 -10.00 -12.11
N SER A 166 -12.59 -8.90 -12.17
CA SER A 166 -12.44 -7.77 -11.24
C SER A 166 -12.88 -8.14 -9.81
N GLY A 167 -13.92 -8.97 -9.68
CA GLY A 167 -14.33 -9.56 -8.41
C GLY A 167 -13.24 -10.43 -7.79
N ILE A 168 -12.55 -11.26 -8.60
CA ILE A 168 -11.41 -12.06 -8.13
C ILE A 168 -10.28 -11.17 -7.59
N ILE A 169 -9.93 -10.10 -8.31
CA ILE A 169 -8.91 -9.15 -7.86
C ILE A 169 -9.29 -8.53 -6.51
N LEU A 170 -10.56 -8.16 -6.32
CA LEU A 170 -11.06 -7.67 -5.03
C LEU A 170 -10.97 -8.71 -3.91
N SER A 171 -11.38 -9.94 -4.18
CA SER A 171 -11.32 -11.04 -3.20
C SER A 171 -9.89 -11.34 -2.77
N ILE A 172 -8.92 -11.30 -3.69
CA ILE A 172 -7.50 -11.41 -3.35
C ILE A 172 -7.08 -10.31 -2.36
N GLY A 173 -7.54 -9.07 -2.57
CA GLY A 173 -7.27 -7.98 -1.64
C GLY A 173 -7.85 -8.20 -0.24
N VAL A 174 -9.07 -8.73 -0.15
CA VAL A 174 -9.69 -9.09 1.14
C VAL A 174 -8.91 -10.19 1.85
N ILE A 175 -8.55 -11.26 1.13
CA ILE A 175 -7.72 -12.35 1.68
C ILE A 175 -6.36 -11.81 2.15
N MET A 176 -5.75 -10.92 1.37
CA MET A 176 -4.47 -10.31 1.71
C MET A 176 -4.52 -9.52 3.01
N ILE A 177 -5.62 -8.81 3.29
CA ILE A 177 -5.81 -8.11 4.58
C ILE A 177 -5.72 -9.09 5.74
N PHE A 178 -6.47 -10.19 5.70
CA PHE A 178 -6.46 -11.18 6.77
C PHE A 178 -5.10 -11.84 6.93
N LEU A 179 -4.45 -12.23 5.83
CA LEU A 179 -3.10 -12.81 5.86
C LEU A 179 -2.08 -11.86 6.49
N LEU A 180 -2.08 -10.59 6.08
CA LEU A 180 -1.13 -9.62 6.60
C LEU A 180 -1.42 -9.25 8.05
N MET A 181 -2.69 -9.08 8.44
CA MET A 181 -3.03 -8.85 9.85
C MET A 181 -2.61 -10.03 10.73
N TYR A 182 -2.87 -11.26 10.29
CA TYR A 182 -2.43 -12.47 11.00
C TYR A 182 -0.90 -12.53 11.12
N GLY A 183 -0.17 -12.32 10.03
CA GLY A 183 1.30 -12.39 10.02
C GLY A 183 1.98 -11.27 10.80
N LEU A 184 1.45 -10.04 10.77
CA LEU A 184 2.02 -8.87 11.44
C LEU A 184 1.68 -8.81 12.94
N THR A 185 0.82 -9.70 13.43
CA THR A 185 0.40 -9.76 14.84
C THR A 185 0.67 -11.09 15.52
N HIS A 186 1.46 -11.96 14.88
CA HIS A 186 1.72 -13.33 15.35
C HIS A 186 0.43 -14.09 15.68
N GLY A 187 -0.50 -14.12 14.72
CA GLY A 187 -1.80 -14.76 14.90
C GLY A 187 -2.68 -14.05 15.93
N PHE A 188 -2.64 -12.72 15.97
CA PHE A 188 -3.37 -11.86 16.91
C PHE A 188 -2.96 -11.99 18.37
N GLN A 189 -1.85 -12.67 18.66
CA GLN A 189 -1.29 -12.78 20.02
C GLN A 189 -0.49 -11.55 20.43
N GLY A 190 -0.09 -10.73 19.46
CA GLY A 190 0.81 -9.60 19.67
C GLY A 190 2.27 -10.00 19.44
N ILE A 191 3.10 -9.01 19.11
CA ILE A 191 4.55 -9.16 18.93
C ILE A 191 5.26 -8.29 19.94
N SER A 192 6.33 -8.82 20.55
CA SER A 192 7.21 -7.99 21.37
C SER A 192 7.96 -6.99 20.49
N ILE A 193 7.74 -5.71 20.77
CA ILE A 193 8.35 -4.62 20.03
C ILE A 193 9.64 -4.22 20.77
N PRO A 194 10.81 -4.21 20.09
CA PRO A 194 12.04 -3.78 20.73
C PRO A 194 11.97 -2.34 21.23
N ASP A 195 12.64 -2.04 22.34
CA ASP A 195 12.56 -0.74 23.03
C ASP A 195 12.89 0.46 22.14
N ALA A 196 13.80 0.28 21.16
CA ALA A 196 14.13 1.32 20.19
C ALA A 196 12.90 1.86 19.41
N TYR A 197 11.85 1.04 19.25
CA TYR A 197 10.61 1.45 18.57
C TYR A 197 9.53 1.95 19.53
N GLY A 198 9.80 2.03 20.84
CA GLY A 198 8.87 2.51 21.87
C GLY A 198 8.34 3.92 21.59
N ILE A 199 9.20 4.79 21.03
CA ILE A 199 8.86 6.16 20.64
C ILE A 199 7.68 6.23 19.65
N LEU A 200 7.47 5.18 18.84
CA LEU A 200 6.36 5.12 17.87
C LEU A 200 5.00 4.92 18.54
N VAL A 201 5.00 4.45 19.79
CA VAL A 201 3.80 4.09 20.55
C VAL A 201 3.69 4.84 21.87
N GLY A 202 4.50 5.89 22.06
CA GLY A 202 4.45 6.75 23.24
C GLY A 202 5.08 6.15 24.49
N LYS A 203 6.10 5.29 24.31
CA LYS A 203 6.93 4.73 25.39
C LYS A 203 8.34 5.29 25.36
#